data_AF-A0A165WX90-F1
#
_entry.id   AF-A0A165WX90-F1
#
_cell.length_a   1.000
_cell.length_b   1.000
_cell.length_c   1.000
_cell.angle_alpha   90.00
_cell.angle_beta   90.00
_cell.angle_gamma   90.00
#
_symmetry.space_group_name_H-M   'P 1'
#
loop_
_entity.id
_entity.type
_entity.pdbx_description
1 polymer ?
#
loop_
_entity_poly.entity_id
_entity_poly.type
_entity_poly.pdbx_seq_one_letter_code
_entity_poly.pdbx_strand_id
1 'polypeptide(L)' 'SVVVVALLDSGCTGTVMDIEFARQKGFELKPLARPIPVRNADGSNNRAGAVTHYVELVMTIQGHQETLPVPLASLG' A
#
# COMPACT_ATOMS: atom_id res chain seq x y z
N SER A 1 -12.72 -11.12 -6.77
CA SER A 1 -12.62 -10.04 -5.77
C SER A 1 -12.19 -10.65 -4.44
N VAL A 2 -11.42 -9.92 -3.64
CA VAL A 2 -10.98 -10.36 -2.30
C VAL A 2 -11.61 -9.41 -1.28
N VAL A 3 -12.18 -9.95 -0.21
CA VAL A 3 -12.64 -9.16 0.94
C VAL A 3 -11.51 -9.11 1.95
N VAL A 4 -11.19 -7.91 2.42
CA VAL A 4 -10.08 -7.66 3.34
C VAL A 4 -10.58 -6.83 4.51
N VAL A 5 -9.95 -7.02 5.68
CA VAL A 5 -10.07 -6.04 6.77
C VAL A 5 -9.01 -4.99 6.52
N ALA A 6 -9.44 -3.73 6.39
CA ALA A 6 -8.55 -2.58 6.21
C ALA A 6 -8.69 -1.63 7.40
N LEU A 7 -7.61 -0.93 7.72
CA LEU A 7 -7.64 0.15 8.70
C LEU A 7 -8.06 1.45 8.01
N LEU A 8 -9.10 2.10 8.54
CA LEU A 8 -9.43 3.47 8.17
C LEU A 8 -8.56 4.42 8.98
N ASP A 9 -7.62 5.11 8.31
CA ASP A 9 -6.66 6.01 8.92
C ASP A 9 -6.80 7.42 8.35
N SER A 10 -7.33 8.35 9.14
CA SER A 10 -7.45 9.77 8.75
C SER A 10 -6.14 10.55 8.85
N GLY A 11 -5.10 9.97 9.47
CA GLY A 11 -3.76 10.53 9.53
C GLY A 11 -2.91 10.23 8.30
N CYS A 12 -3.39 9.35 7.40
CA CYS A 12 -2.68 9.00 6.18
C CYS A 12 -3.19 9.80 4.97
N THR A 13 -2.27 10.36 4.19
CA THR A 13 -2.62 11.13 2.97
C THR A 13 -3.07 10.22 1.82
N GLY A 14 -2.77 8.92 1.87
CA GLY A 14 -3.08 7.99 0.79
C GLY A 14 -3.32 6.57 1.29
N THR A 15 -3.72 5.69 0.38
CA THR A 15 -3.88 4.26 0.70
C THR A 15 -2.53 3.56 0.54
N VAL A 16 -2.17 2.70 1.49
CA VAL A 16 -0.97 1.86 1.46
C VAL A 16 -1.33 0.41 1.77
N MET A 17 -0.58 -0.54 1.24
CA MET A 17 -0.76 -1.96 1.53
C MET A 17 0.58 -2.60 1.94
N ASP A 18 0.52 -3.57 2.84
CA ASP A 18 1.69 -4.37 3.19
C ASP A 18 2.13 -5.27 2.03
N ILE A 19 3.44 -5.33 1.76
CA ILE A 19 3.99 -6.06 0.62
C ILE A 19 3.84 -7.58 0.76
N GLU A 20 3.96 -8.11 1.98
CA GLU A 20 3.81 -9.54 2.23
C GLU A 20 2.35 -9.94 2.13
N PHE A 21 1.44 -9.12 2.64
CA PHE A 21 0.01 -9.29 2.40
C PHE A 21 -0.31 -9.31 0.90
N ALA A 22 0.24 -8.36 0.12
CA ALA A 22 0.01 -8.29 -1.31
C ALA A 22 0.45 -9.58 -2.03
N ARG A 23 1.65 -10.08 -1.69
CA ARG A 23 2.19 -11.35 -2.20
C ARG A 23 1.33 -12.55 -1.82
N GLN A 24 0.95 -12.65 -0.55
CA GLN A 24 0.14 -13.76 -0.03
C GLN A 24 -1.24 -13.84 -0.67
N LYS A 25 -1.82 -12.68 -1.04
CA LYS A 25 -3.10 -12.61 -1.76
C LYS A 25 -2.97 -12.78 -3.27
N GLY A 26 -1.74 -12.91 -3.78
CA GLY A 26 -1.48 -13.11 -5.21
C GLY A 26 -1.76 -11.88 -6.07
N PHE A 27 -1.65 -10.67 -5.50
CA PHE A 27 -1.76 -9.45 -6.30
C PHE A 27 -0.56 -9.33 -7.27
N GLU A 28 -0.80 -8.72 -8.41
CA GLU A 28 0.26 -8.36 -9.35
C GLU A 28 1.02 -7.13 -8.83
N LEU A 29 2.32 -7.30 -8.54
CA LEU A 29 3.20 -6.23 -8.09
C LEU A 29 3.81 -5.53 -9.30
N LYS A 30 3.46 -4.25 -9.50
CA LYS A 30 4.01 -3.42 -10.57
C LYS A 30 5.16 -2.56 -10.04
N PRO A 31 6.32 -2.49 -10.71
CA PRO A 31 7.44 -1.69 -10.25
C PRO A 31 7.15 -0.19 -10.41
N LEU A 32 7.60 0.61 -9.45
CA LEU A 32 7.61 2.07 -9.57
C LEU A 32 8.81 2.51 -10.40
N ALA A 33 8.61 3.53 -11.23
CA ALA A 33 9.70 4.14 -11.99
C ALA A 33 10.78 4.76 -11.09
N ARG A 34 10.40 5.21 -9.88
CA ARG A 34 11.30 5.77 -8.87
C ARG A 34 10.88 5.28 -7.48
N PRO A 35 11.80 4.76 -6.65
CA PRO A 35 11.49 4.40 -5.27
C PRO A 35 11.02 5.59 -4.44
N ILE A 36 10.07 5.36 -3.53
CA ILE A 36 9.54 6.37 -2.60
C ILE A 36 10.15 6.13 -1.22
N PRO A 37 10.96 7.06 -0.67
CA PRO A 37 11.51 6.91 0.67
C PRO A 37 10.40 6.88 1.73
N VAL A 38 10.48 5.93 2.66
CA VAL A 38 9.55 5.85 3.79
C VAL A 38 10.27 6.26 5.07
N ARG A 39 9.61 7.15 5.84
CA ARG A 39 10.06 7.56 7.17
C ARG A 39 9.02 7.13 8.20
N ASN A 40 9.52 6.72 9.36
CA ASN A 40 8.69 6.45 10.53
C ASN A 40 8.18 7.77 11.14
N ALA A 41 7.19 7.69 12.03
CA ALA A 41 6.62 8.85 12.71
C ALA A 41 7.65 9.63 13.55
N ASP A 42 8.70 8.96 14.03
CA ASP A 42 9.84 9.56 14.74
C ASP A 42 10.88 10.22 13.80
N GLY A 43 10.64 10.20 12.49
CA GLY A 43 11.50 10.77 11.45
C GLY A 43 12.65 9.87 10.99
N SER A 44 12.87 8.72 11.64
CA SER A 44 13.88 7.74 11.20
C SER A 44 13.52 7.12 9.85
N ASN A 45 14.52 6.59 9.14
CA ASN A 45 14.26 5.83 7.92
C ASN A 45 13.59 4.50 8.26
N ASN A 46 12.60 4.11 7.48
CA ASN A 46 12.03 2.78 7.59
C ASN A 46 13.11 1.72 7.30
N ARG A 47 13.30 0.78 8.23
CA ARG A 47 14.30 -0.30 8.11
C ARG A 47 14.03 -1.25 6.97
N ALA A 48 12.76 -1.41 6.59
CA ALA A 48 12.37 -2.21 5.44
C ALA A 48 12.66 -1.52 4.09
N GLY A 49 13.09 -0.25 4.13
CA GLY A 49 13.51 0.51 2.97
C GLY A 49 12.39 1.30 2.31
N ALA A 50 12.62 1.64 1.04
CA ALA A 50 11.72 2.44 0.22
C ALA A 50 10.59 1.59 -0.38
N VAL A 51 9.47 2.23 -0.68
CA VAL A 51 8.45 1.62 -1.54
C VAL A 51 8.98 1.55 -2.96
N THR A 52 8.94 0.36 -3.54
CA THR A 52 9.45 0.10 -4.90
C THR A 52 8.39 -0.45 -5.85
N HIS A 53 7.26 -0.89 -5.32
CA HIS A 53 6.18 -1.52 -6.07
C HIS A 53 4.82 -0.96 -5.64
N TYR A 54 3.84 -1.12 -6.51
CA TYR A 54 2.44 -0.80 -6.26
C TYR A 54 1.53 -1.88 -6.84
N VAL A 55 0.26 -1.86 -6.45
CA VAL A 55 -0.81 -2.66 -7.06
C VAL A 55 -1.86 -1.70 -7.62
N GLU A 56 -2.38 -1.95 -8.81
CA GLU A 56 -3.59 -1.28 -9.28
C GLU A 56 -4.81 -1.99 -8.72
N LEU A 57 -5.57 -1.30 -7.89
CA LEU A 57 -6.76 -1.86 -7.26
C LEU A 57 -8.01 -1.16 -7.76
N VAL A 58 -9.04 -1.96 -7.99
CA VAL A 58 -10.43 -1.50 -8.01
C VAL A 58 -10.98 -1.74 -6.60
N MET A 59 -11.09 -0.67 -5.82
CA MET A 59 -11.59 -0.71 -4.45
C MET A 59 -13.07 -0.36 -4.44
N THR A 60 -13.88 -1.13 -3.71
CA THR A 60 -15.30 -0.86 -3.51
C THR A 60 -15.61 -0.70 -2.04
N ILE A 61 -16.16 0.45 -1.65
CA ILE A 61 -16.60 0.74 -0.28
C ILE A 61 -18.05 1.22 -0.35
N GLN A 62 -18.98 0.50 0.30
CA GLN A 62 -20.41 0.86 0.34
C GLN A 62 -21.02 1.18 -1.03
N GLY A 63 -20.58 0.49 -2.09
CA GLY A 63 -21.07 0.69 -3.46
C GLY A 63 -20.36 1.80 -4.25
N HIS A 64 -19.53 2.62 -3.60
CA HIS A 64 -18.61 3.53 -4.29
C HIS A 64 -17.39 2.76 -4.77
N GLN A 65 -16.93 3.03 -5.99
CA GLN A 65 -15.80 2.34 -6.61
C GLN A 65 -14.73 3.33 -7.07
N GLU A 66 -13.48 3.05 -6.72
CA GLU A 66 -12.33 3.80 -7.19
C GLU A 66 -11.25 2.87 -7.73
N THR A 67 -10.61 3.31 -8.82
CA THR A 67 -9.39 2.66 -9.32
C THR A 67 -8.21 3.50 -8.90
N LEU A 68 -7.29 2.92 -8.13
CA LEU A 68 -6.13 3.64 -7.60
C LEU A 68 -4.88 2.76 -7.56
N PRO A 69 -3.69 3.35 -7.80
CA PRO A 69 -2.44 2.71 -7.48
C PRO A 69 -2.23 2.73 -5.96
N VAL A 70 -2.01 1.56 -5.37
CA VAL A 70 -1.70 1.40 -3.95
C VAL A 70 -0.23 1.02 -3.78
N PRO A 71 0.62 1.92 -3.26
CA PRO A 71 2.02 1.63 -2.98
C PRO A 71 2.15 0.53 -1.92
N LEU A 72 3.20 -0.30 -2.06
CA LEU A 72 3.49 -1.40 -1.16
C LEU A 72 4.63 -1.06 -0.21
N ALA A 73 4.31 -0.97 1.08
CA ALA A 73 5.28 -0.69 2.13
C ALA A 73 5.28 -1.80 3.17
N SER A 74 6.45 -2.27 3.57
CA SER A 74 6.58 -3.03 4.81
C SER A 74 6.57 -2.04 5.98
N LEU A 75 5.53 -2.09 6.78
CA LEU A 75 5.41 -1.30 7.99
C LEU A 75 5.91 -2.17 9.15
N GLY A 76 7.02 -1.76 9.76
CA GLY A 76 7.65 -2.42 10.90
C GLY A 76 7.18 -1.86 12.23
#